data_AF-A0A0B2K2V0-F1
#
_entry.id   AF-A0A0B2K2V0-F1
#
_cell.length_a   1.000
_cell.length_b   1.000
_cell.length_c   1.000
_cell.angle_alpha   90.00
_cell.angle_beta   90.00
_cell.angle_gamma   90.00
#
_symmetry.space_group_name_H-M   'P 1'
#
loop_
_entity.id
_entity.type
_entity.pdbx_description
1 polymer ?
#
loop_
_entity_poly.entity_id
_entity_poly.type
_entity_poly.pdbx_seq_one_letter_code
_entity_poly.pdbx_strand_id
1 'polypeptide(L)' 'MYRKKNRELQSQIQFISLEDLVPKDHILRAIDRAIDFSFIYDEV' A
#
# COMPACT_ATOMS: atom_id res chain seq x y z
N MET A 1 12.44 27.28 -10.67
CA MET A 1 12.05 26.93 -12.06
C MET A 1 11.08 25.76 -12.00
N TYR A 2 9.79 25.97 -12.27
CA TYR A 2 8.78 24.91 -12.20
C TYR A 2 8.82 24.06 -13.47
N ARG A 3 9.32 22.82 -13.38
CA ARG A 3 9.26 21.84 -14.47
C ARG A 3 7.84 21.27 -14.56
N LYS A 4 7.24 21.33 -15.75
CA LYS A 4 6.00 20.63 -16.07
C LYS A 4 6.27 19.12 -15.93
N LYS A 5 5.66 18.46 -14.94
CA LYS A 5 5.76 16.99 -14.78
C LYS A 5 5.13 16.34 -16.02
N ASN A 6 5.87 15.48 -16.71
CA ASN A 6 5.35 14.70 -17.82
C ASN A 6 4.25 13.76 -17.28
N ARG A 7 3.01 13.94 -17.74
CA ARG A 7 1.82 13.20 -17.29
C ARG A 7 1.56 11.93 -18.10
N GLU A 8 2.35 11.64 -19.14
CA GLU A 8 2.22 10.42 -19.96
C GLU A 8 2.34 9.14 -19.13
N LEU A 9 3.06 9.18 -18.00
CA LEU A 9 3.16 8.07 -17.05
C LEU A 9 1.85 7.81 -16.26
N GLN A 10 0.95 8.79 -16.16
CA GLN A 10 -0.29 8.69 -15.38
C GLN A 10 -1.38 7.88 -16.08
N SER A 11 -1.30 7.72 -17.42
CA SER A 11 -2.26 6.98 -18.23
C SER A 11 -1.89 5.52 -18.46
N GLN A 12 -0.83 5.03 -17.81
CA GLN A 12 -0.41 3.63 -17.94
C GLN A 12 -1.18 2.72 -16.99
N ILE A 13 -1.72 1.62 -17.53
CA ILE A 13 -2.30 0.56 -16.72
C ILE A 13 -1.15 -0.17 -16.00
N GLN A 14 -1.27 -0.31 -14.68
CA GLN A 14 -0.32 -1.05 -13.85
C GLN A 14 -1.02 -2.24 -13.19
N PHE A 15 -0.40 -3.41 -13.28
CA PHE A 15 -0.81 -4.59 -12.53
C PHE A 15 0.04 -4.65 -11.26
N ILE A 16 -0.54 -4.22 -10.15
CA ILE A 16 0.08 -4.24 -8.83
C ILE A 16 -0.89 -4.89 -7.84
N SER A 17 -0.35 -5.57 -6.84
CA SER A 17 -1.15 -6.02 -5.69
C SER A 17 -1.36 -4.85 -4.73
N LEU A 18 -2.40 -4.92 -3.88
CA LEU A 18 -2.60 -3.89 -2.85
C LEU A 18 -1.47 -3.92 -1.82
N GLU A 19 -0.90 -5.09 -1.60
CA GLU A 19 0.24 -5.31 -0.73
C GLU A 19 1.48 -4.58 -1.24
N ASP A 20 1.67 -4.45 -2.56
CA ASP A 20 2.80 -3.73 -3.15
C ASP A 20 2.75 -2.22 -2.90
N LEU A 21 1.57 -1.67 -2.62
CA LEU A 21 1.40 -0.26 -2.27
C LEU A 21 1.88 0.07 -0.86
N VAL A 22 2.06 -0.94 -0.01
CA VAL A 22 2.58 -0.76 1.35
C VAL A 22 4.11 -0.86 1.32
N PRO A 23 4.87 0.17 1.72
CA PRO A 23 6.33 0.11 1.73
C PRO A 23 6.86 -1.06 2.56
N LYS A 24 8.00 -1.64 2.17
CA LYS A 24 8.58 -2.83 2.84
C LYS A 24 8.92 -2.58 4.32
N ASP A 25 9.44 -1.40 4.63
CA ASP A 25 9.81 -1.01 6.00
C ASP A 25 8.69 -0.25 6.72
N HIS A 26 7.44 -0.37 6.27
CA HIS A 26 6.32 0.31 6.92
C HIS A 26 5.96 -0.36 8.25
N ILE A 27 5.74 0.46 9.29
CA ILE A 27 5.39 -0.01 10.64
C ILE A 27 4.18 -0.94 10.68
N LEU A 28 3.19 -0.72 9.80
CA LEU A 28 2.01 -1.57 9.70
C LEU A 28 2.36 -3.04 9.41
N ARG A 29 3.43 -3.31 8.64
CA ARG A 29 3.90 -4.69 8.39
C ARG A 29 4.57 -5.32 9.60
N ALA A 30 5.11 -4.51 10.52
CA ALA A 30 5.62 -5.01 11.79
C ALA A 30 4.46 -5.33 12.73
N ILE A 31 3.45 -4.47 12.78
CA ILE A 31 2.24 -4.65 13.59
C ILE A 31 1.45 -5.89 13.12
N ASP A 32 1.19 -6.01 11.82
CA ASP A 32 0.49 -7.15 11.19
C ASP A 32 1.14 -8.50 11.48
N ARG A 33 2.48 -8.54 11.58
CA ARG A 33 3.21 -9.76 11.96
C ARG A 33 3.22 -10.03 13.46
N ALA A 34 3.01 -9.01 14.28
CA ALA A 34 3.12 -9.10 15.74
C ALA A 34 1.76 -9.33 16.41
N ILE A 35 0.66 -8.97 15.75
CA ILE A 35 -0.70 -9.00 16.29
C ILE A 35 -1.57 -9.81 15.34
N ASP A 36 -2.25 -10.83 15.87
CA ASP A 36 -3.34 -11.49 15.16
C ASP A 36 -4.59 -10.62 15.25
N PHE A 37 -5.09 -10.16 14.10
CA PHE A 37 -6.29 -9.32 13.98
C PHE A 37 -7.57 -10.13 13.75
N SER A 38 -7.53 -11.47 13.82
CA SER A 38 -8.70 -12.34 13.71
C SER A 38 -9.86 -11.89 14.60
N PHE A 39 -9.56 -11.42 15.82
CA PHE A 39 -10.53 -10.92 16.79
C PHE A 39 -11.44 -9.79 16.30
N ILE A 40 -11.02 -8.99 15.31
CA ILE A 40 -11.83 -7.88 14.80
C ILE A 40 -13.04 -8.40 14.00
N TYR A 41 -12.93 -9.62 13.47
CA TYR A 41 -13.97 -10.25 12.65
C TYR A 41 -14.85 -11.22 13.45
N ASP A 42 -14.57 -11.45 14.73
CA ASP A 42 -15.39 -12.32 15.59
C ASP A 42 -16.72 -11.66 16.00
N GLU A 43 -16.83 -10.33 15.86
CA GLU A 43 -17.98 -9.51 16.30
C GLU A 43 -18.86 -8.98 15.15
N VAL A 44 -18.82 -9.62 13.96
CA VAL A 44 -19.65 -9.28 12.78
C VAL A 44 -20.58 -10.41 12.35
#